data_AF-A0AAD7X402-F1
#
_entry.id   AF-A0AAD7X402-F1
#
_cell.length_a   1.000
_cell.length_b   1.000
_cell.length_c   1.000
_cell.angle_alpha   90.00
_cell.angle_beta   90.00
_cell.angle_gamma   90.00
#
_symmetry.space_group_name_H-M   'P 1'
#
loop_
_entity.id
_entity.type
_entity.pdbx_description
1 polymer ?
#
loop_
_entity_poly.entity_id
_entity_poly.type
_entity_poly.pdbx_seq_one_letter_code
_entity_poly.pdbx_strand_id
1 'polypeptide(L)'
;MFTAISTVHFATIVLHEGHARIGRPACISSCRVLEAARAILNLLYEAYSTSHNLALLGVFPLVCWFVAGRVLVRFLKAAIDAQSESHITTLRAEVDFIRSVICKIGEGVPHAHHYGRMLNGYLAQTCGKEYVTPVSPPSLITSRNSSSTSSSPLTTA
;
A
#
# COMPACT_ATOMS: atom_id res chain seq x y z
N MET A 1 -17.80 -6.35 6.97
CA MET A 1 -17.92 -5.67 5.66
C MET A 1 -16.58 -5.64 4.92
N PHE A 2 -15.54 -5.06 5.51
CA PHE A 2 -14.16 -5.01 4.94
C PHE A 2 -13.69 -6.33 4.30
N THR A 3 -13.76 -7.43 5.06
CA THR A 3 -13.29 -8.75 4.61
C THR A 3 -14.07 -9.24 3.39
N ALA A 4 -15.40 -9.08 3.38
CA ALA A 4 -16.24 -9.52 2.28
C ALA A 4 -15.96 -8.74 0.98
N ILE A 5 -15.75 -7.42 1.06
CA ILE A 5 -15.40 -6.59 -0.11
C ILE A 5 -13.98 -6.95 -0.59
N SER A 6 -13.05 -7.13 0.34
CA SER A 6 -11.68 -7.57 0.01
C SER A 6 -11.69 -8.93 -0.71
N THR A 7 -12.59 -9.86 -0.36
CA THR A 7 -12.74 -11.14 -1.05
C THR A 7 -13.12 -10.97 -2.52
N VAL A 8 -14.02 -10.03 -2.84
CA VAL A 8 -14.44 -9.80 -4.24
C VAL A 8 -13.26 -9.33 -5.08
N HIS A 9 -12.50 -8.35 -4.60
CA HIS A 9 -11.31 -7.87 -5.28
C HIS A 9 -10.20 -8.92 -5.35
N PHE A 10 -10.04 -9.72 -4.29
CA PHE A 10 -9.11 -10.84 -4.28
C PHE A 10 -9.47 -11.87 -5.36
N ALA A 11 -10.75 -12.24 -5.49
CA ALA A 11 -11.21 -13.14 -6.54
C ALA A 11 -10.96 -12.55 -7.94
N THR A 12 -11.17 -11.25 -8.14
CA THR A 12 -10.81 -10.57 -9.40
C THR A 12 -9.31 -10.71 -9.70
N ILE A 13 -8.44 -10.52 -8.70
CA ILE A 13 -6.99 -10.68 -8.89
C ILE A 13 -6.68 -12.12 -9.33
N VAL A 14 -7.13 -13.12 -8.57
CA VAL A 14 -6.84 -14.54 -8.85
C VAL A 14 -7.31 -14.97 -10.24
N LEU A 15 -8.52 -14.56 -10.65
CA LEU A 15 -9.09 -14.90 -11.95
C LEU A 15 -8.32 -14.28 -13.13
N HIS A 16 -7.77 -13.07 -12.96
CA HIS A 16 -7.09 -12.36 -14.03
C HIS A 16 -5.56 -12.51 -14.00
N GLU A 17 -4.95 -12.99 -12.90
CA GLU A 17 -3.49 -13.02 -12.70
C GLU A 17 -2.76 -13.81 -13.80
N GLY A 18 -3.29 -14.96 -14.23
CA GLY A 18 -2.70 -15.78 -15.30
C GLY A 18 -2.76 -15.14 -16.70
N HIS A 19 -3.65 -14.16 -16.88
CA HIS A 19 -3.85 -13.46 -18.16
C HIS A 19 -3.31 -12.03 -18.16
N ALA A 20 -2.89 -11.51 -17.01
CA ALA A 20 -2.40 -10.14 -16.85
C ALA A 20 -0.99 -9.98 -17.44
N ARG A 21 -0.92 -9.42 -18.66
CA ARG A 21 0.32 -9.03 -19.34
C ARG A 21 0.64 -7.57 -19.01
N ILE A 22 1.32 -7.37 -17.89
CA ILE A 22 1.69 -6.03 -17.40
C ILE A 22 2.78 -5.46 -18.32
N GLY A 23 2.69 -4.16 -18.66
CA GLY A 23 3.60 -3.49 -19.59
C GLY A 23 3.17 -3.54 -21.07
N ARG A 24 2.15 -4.35 -21.42
CA ARG A 24 1.54 -4.28 -22.77
C ARG A 24 0.36 -3.30 -22.77
N PRO A 25 0.26 -2.40 -23.78
CA PRO A 25 -0.91 -1.55 -23.91
C PRO A 25 -2.17 -2.39 -24.14
N ALA A 26 -3.31 -1.90 -23.66
CA ALA A 26 -4.65 -2.48 -23.87
C ALA A 26 -4.90 -3.90 -23.27
N CYS A 27 -4.10 -4.37 -22.31
CA CYS A 27 -4.41 -5.61 -21.61
C CYS A 27 -5.49 -5.39 -20.53
N ILE A 28 -6.73 -5.79 -20.84
CA ILE A 28 -7.89 -5.67 -19.93
C ILE A 28 -7.62 -6.37 -18.59
N SER A 29 -7.05 -7.58 -18.60
CA SER A 29 -6.74 -8.31 -17.37
C SER A 29 -5.73 -7.57 -16.50
N SER A 30 -4.73 -6.89 -17.08
CA SER A 30 -3.81 -6.03 -16.32
C SER A 30 -4.54 -4.87 -15.65
N CYS A 31 -5.44 -4.19 -16.38
CA CYS A 31 -6.25 -3.11 -15.79
C CYS A 31 -7.12 -3.63 -14.63
N ARG A 32 -7.78 -4.78 -14.80
CA ARG A 32 -8.62 -5.39 -13.77
C ARG A 32 -7.86 -5.75 -12.50
N VAL A 33 -6.67 -6.34 -12.62
CA VAL A 33 -5.87 -6.67 -11.42
C VAL A 33 -5.33 -5.41 -10.73
N LEU A 34 -4.99 -4.35 -11.48
CA LEU A 34 -4.53 -3.08 -10.90
C LEU A 34 -5.67 -2.38 -10.14
N GLU A 35 -6.84 -2.28 -10.76
CA GLU A 35 -8.04 -1.72 -10.15
C GLU A 35 -8.41 -2.46 -8.87
N ALA A 36 -8.41 -3.80 -8.90
CA ALA A 36 -8.71 -4.63 -7.74
C ALA A 36 -7.67 -4.48 -6.62
N ALA A 37 -6.37 -4.43 -6.96
CA ALA A 37 -5.31 -4.20 -5.98
C ALA A 37 -5.44 -2.82 -5.31
N ARG A 38 -5.73 -1.77 -6.08
CA ARG A 38 -5.98 -0.42 -5.56
C ARG A 38 -7.25 -0.32 -4.73
N ALA A 39 -8.30 -1.06 -5.09
CA ALA A 39 -9.50 -1.12 -4.27
C ALA A 39 -9.22 -1.75 -2.89
N ILE A 40 -8.43 -2.83 -2.83
CA ILE A 40 -7.97 -3.43 -1.55
C ILE A 40 -7.13 -2.41 -0.76
N LEU A 41 -6.25 -1.67 -1.43
CA LEU A 41 -5.44 -0.62 -0.80
C LEU A 41 -6.32 0.52 -0.23
N ASN A 42 -7.33 0.97 -0.97
CA ASN A 42 -8.26 2.00 -0.52
C ASN A 42 -9.04 1.55 0.72
N LEU A 43 -9.53 0.31 0.72
CA LEU A 43 -10.12 -0.28 1.91
C LEU A 43 -9.11 -0.25 3.07
N LEU A 44 -7.85 -0.64 2.84
CA LEU A 44 -6.82 -0.60 3.87
C LEU A 44 -6.59 0.81 4.43
N TYR A 45 -6.59 1.85 3.59
CA TYR A 45 -6.54 3.23 4.05
C TYR A 45 -7.72 3.58 4.95
N GLU A 46 -8.95 3.20 4.57
CA GLU A 46 -10.15 3.41 5.39
C GLU A 46 -10.11 2.65 6.71
N ALA A 47 -9.64 1.40 6.70
CA ALA A 47 -9.49 0.61 7.90
C ALA A 47 -8.41 1.19 8.81
N TYR A 48 -7.29 1.64 8.25
CA TYR A 48 -6.19 2.25 9.01
C TYR A 48 -6.58 3.60 9.62
N SER A 49 -7.45 4.39 8.96
CA SER A 49 -7.92 5.68 9.49
C SER A 49 -8.97 5.54 10.59
N THR A 50 -9.73 4.44 10.60
CA THR A 50 -10.83 4.20 11.56
C THR A 50 -10.43 3.29 12.72
N SER A 51 -9.49 2.38 12.51
CA SER A 51 -9.17 1.31 13.45
C SER A 51 -7.71 1.34 13.88
N HIS A 52 -7.49 1.44 15.19
CA HIS A 52 -6.14 1.46 15.78
C HIS A 52 -5.50 0.07 15.85
N ASN A 53 -6.29 -1.00 15.76
CA ASN A 53 -5.79 -2.38 15.82
C ASN A 53 -6.31 -3.24 14.66
N LEU A 54 -5.59 -3.21 13.55
CA LEU A 54 -5.89 -3.99 12.34
C LEU A 54 -5.65 -5.50 12.51
N ALA A 55 -4.95 -5.94 13.57
CA ALA A 55 -4.73 -7.37 13.83
C ALA A 55 -6.04 -8.12 14.11
N LEU A 56 -7.07 -7.41 14.61
CA LEU A 56 -8.39 -7.98 14.92
C LEU A 56 -9.20 -8.38 13.68
N LEU A 57 -8.81 -7.92 12.49
CA LEU A 57 -9.49 -8.25 11.24
C LEU A 57 -9.24 -9.70 10.78
N GLY A 58 -8.32 -10.40 11.43
CA GLY A 58 -8.00 -11.80 11.17
C GLY A 58 -7.00 -11.99 10.02
N VAL A 59 -6.78 -13.25 9.64
CA VAL A 59 -5.72 -13.64 8.69
C VAL A 59 -6.08 -13.30 7.24
N PHE A 60 -7.35 -13.41 6.85
CA PHE A 60 -7.73 -13.25 5.45
C PHE A 60 -7.45 -11.84 4.88
N PRO A 61 -7.73 -10.73 5.60
CA PRO A 61 -7.29 -9.39 5.20
C PRO A 61 -5.79 -9.26 4.93
N LEU A 62 -4.93 -9.91 5.74
CA LEU A 62 -3.48 -9.93 5.52
C LEU A 62 -3.13 -10.60 4.19
N VAL A 63 -3.82 -11.69 3.83
CA VAL A 63 -3.66 -12.37 2.54
C VAL A 63 -4.05 -11.42 1.40
N CYS A 64 -5.17 -10.73 1.51
CA CYS A 64 -5.62 -9.75 0.51
C CYS A 64 -4.58 -8.62 0.33
N TRP A 65 -4.04 -8.06 1.41
CA TRP A 65 -3.03 -7.01 1.35
C TRP A 65 -1.72 -7.51 0.75
N PHE A 66 -1.29 -8.72 1.12
CA PHE A 66 -0.12 -9.35 0.53
C PHE A 66 -0.26 -9.53 -0.99
N VAL A 67 -1.41 -10.04 -1.44
CA VAL A 67 -1.70 -10.25 -2.86
C VAL A 67 -1.78 -8.92 -3.62
N ALA A 68 -2.47 -7.92 -3.07
CA ALA A 68 -2.50 -6.57 -3.63
C ALA A 68 -1.09 -5.97 -3.74
N GLY A 69 -0.27 -6.11 -2.70
CA GLY A 69 1.14 -5.70 -2.70
C GLY A 69 1.93 -6.35 -3.82
N ARG A 70 1.80 -7.66 -4.05
CA ARG A 70 2.48 -8.36 -5.16
C ARG A 70 2.05 -7.82 -6.53
N VAL A 71 0.76 -7.57 -6.73
CA VAL A 71 0.27 -6.97 -7.97
C VAL A 71 0.93 -5.60 -8.18
N LEU A 72 0.89 -4.72 -7.18
CA LEU A 72 1.47 -3.38 -7.27
C LEU A 72 2.99 -3.41 -7.53
N VAL A 73 3.73 -4.36 -6.94
CA VAL A 73 5.17 -4.56 -7.22
C VAL A 73 5.40 -4.90 -8.71
N ARG A 74 4.53 -5.70 -9.34
CA ARG A 74 4.67 -6.00 -10.77
C ARG A 74 4.40 -4.78 -11.65
N PHE A 75 3.46 -3.92 -11.26
CA PHE A 75 3.24 -2.64 -11.93
C PHE A 75 4.40 -1.68 -11.72
N LEU A 76 4.97 -1.64 -10.50
CA LEU A 76 6.15 -0.84 -10.21
C LEU A 76 7.30 -1.25 -11.11
N LYS A 77 7.54 -2.55 -11.27
CA LYS A 77 8.57 -3.05 -12.20
C LYS A 77 8.32 -2.60 -13.64
N ALA A 78 7.09 -2.71 -14.13
CA ALA A 78 6.77 -2.25 -15.47
C ALA A 78 6.92 -0.72 -15.62
N ALA A 79 6.66 0.06 -14.58
CA ALA A 79 6.88 1.50 -14.57
C ALA A 79 8.38 1.86 -14.59
N ILE A 80 9.21 1.10 -13.85
CA ILE A 80 10.67 1.19 -13.89
C ILE A 80 11.19 0.89 -15.29
N ASP A 81 10.73 -0.20 -15.90
CA ASP A 81 11.12 -0.62 -17.26
C ASP A 81 10.72 0.41 -18.32
N ALA A 82 9.62 1.13 -18.10
CA ALA A 82 9.13 2.20 -18.97
C ALA A 82 9.73 3.58 -18.62
N GLN A 83 10.61 3.69 -17.63
CA GLN A 83 11.20 4.96 -17.14
C GLN A 83 10.15 6.04 -16.83
N SER A 84 9.01 5.63 -16.27
CA SER A 84 7.91 6.54 -15.95
C SER A 84 7.98 7.00 -14.50
N GLU A 85 8.71 8.08 -14.23
CA GLU A 85 8.97 8.61 -12.88
C GLU A 85 7.70 8.90 -12.06
N SER A 86 6.65 9.41 -12.71
CA SER A 86 5.37 9.67 -12.06
C SER A 86 4.72 8.38 -11.54
N HIS A 87 4.67 7.35 -12.38
CA HIS A 87 4.11 6.06 -12.01
C HIS A 87 4.97 5.33 -10.98
N ILE A 88 6.30 5.41 -11.10
CA ILE A 88 7.25 4.84 -10.13
C ILE A 88 6.98 5.43 -8.74
N THR A 89 6.89 6.76 -8.64
CA THR A 89 6.67 7.45 -7.35
C THR A 89 5.36 7.04 -6.71
N THR A 90 4.26 7.02 -7.48
CA THR A 90 2.94 6.62 -6.97
C THR A 90 2.94 5.15 -6.54
N LEU A 91 3.37 4.23 -7.39
CA LEU A 91 3.34 2.78 -7.11
C LEU A 91 4.26 2.42 -5.94
N ARG A 92 5.40 3.10 -5.80
CA ARG A 92 6.29 2.94 -4.65
C ARG A 92 5.58 3.32 -3.35
N ALA A 93 4.92 4.48 -3.31
CA ALA A 93 4.17 4.91 -2.13
C ALA A 93 3.04 3.93 -1.77
N GLU A 94 2.30 3.42 -2.77
CA GLU A 94 1.25 2.42 -2.59
C GLU A 94 1.80 1.10 -1.99
N VAL A 95 2.93 0.61 -2.51
CA VAL A 95 3.60 -0.60 -1.99
C VAL A 95 4.15 -0.38 -0.58
N ASP A 96 4.80 0.75 -0.33
CA ASP A 96 5.40 1.07 0.97
C ASP A 96 4.33 1.21 2.06
N PHE A 97 3.16 1.77 1.74
CA PHE A 97 2.05 1.82 2.68
C PHE A 97 1.58 0.42 3.10
N ILE A 98 1.33 -0.49 2.15
CA ILE A 98 0.92 -1.87 2.46
C ILE A 98 2.00 -2.56 3.32
N ARG A 99 3.27 -2.42 2.93
CA ARG A 99 4.40 -3.00 3.68
C ARG A 99 4.44 -2.49 5.11
N SER A 100 4.25 -1.18 5.32
CA SER A 100 4.25 -0.55 6.64
C SER A 100 3.20 -1.13 7.56
N VAL A 101 1.98 -1.30 7.04
CA VAL A 101 0.85 -1.80 7.81
C VAL A 101 1.05 -3.28 8.15
N ILE A 102 1.48 -4.11 7.19
CA ILE A 102 1.74 -5.52 7.44
C ILE A 102 2.88 -5.70 8.47
N CYS A 103 3.96 -4.92 8.36
CA CYS A 103 5.08 -5.01 9.31
C CYS A 103 4.65 -4.58 10.73
N LYS A 104 3.89 -3.48 10.85
CA LYS A 104 3.36 -3.00 12.13
C LYS A 104 2.46 -4.03 12.81
N ILE A 105 1.60 -4.71 12.06
CA ILE A 105 0.79 -5.81 12.60
C ILE A 105 1.68 -7.00 12.98
N GLY A 106 2.76 -7.22 12.22
CA GLY A 106 3.77 -8.25 12.46
C GLY A 106 4.50 -8.15 13.79
N GLU A 107 4.59 -6.96 14.39
CA GLU A 107 5.19 -6.77 15.72
C GLU A 107 4.44 -7.56 16.82
N GLY A 108 3.12 -7.69 16.68
CA GLY A 108 2.27 -8.44 17.62
C GLY A 108 1.84 -9.82 17.12
N VAL A 109 1.99 -10.11 15.82
CA VAL A 109 1.45 -11.33 15.19
C VAL A 109 2.52 -11.98 14.29
N PRO A 110 3.12 -13.12 14.68
CA PRO A 110 4.19 -13.77 13.92
C PRO A 110 3.80 -14.13 12.47
N HIS A 111 2.52 -14.43 12.25
CA HIS A 111 2.00 -14.76 10.91
C HIS A 111 2.01 -13.54 9.97
N ALA A 112 1.66 -12.35 10.47
CA ALA A 112 1.73 -11.11 9.70
C ALA A 112 3.19 -10.72 9.37
N HIS A 113 4.11 -10.95 10.32
CA HIS A 113 5.54 -10.75 10.08
C HIS A 113 6.06 -11.61 8.91
N HIS A 114 5.57 -12.84 8.76
CA HIS A 114 5.94 -13.69 7.63
C HIS A 114 5.54 -13.07 6.28
N TYR A 115 4.31 -12.58 6.15
CA TYR A 115 3.84 -11.90 4.93
C TYR A 115 4.63 -10.62 4.62
N GLY A 116 5.00 -9.85 5.66
CA GLY A 116 5.86 -8.67 5.50
C GLY A 116 7.22 -9.03 4.91
N ARG A 117 7.88 -10.08 5.44
CA ARG A 117 9.15 -10.57 4.89
C ARG A 117 9.02 -11.10 3.47
N MET A 118 7.96 -11.87 3.17
CA MET A 118 7.71 -12.37 1.83
C MET A 118 7.54 -11.23 0.82
N LEU A 119 6.78 -10.19 1.18
CA LEU A 119 6.56 -9.03 0.30
C LEU A 119 7.84 -8.23 0.10
N ASN A 120 8.63 -8.02 1.16
CA ASN A 120 9.94 -7.38 1.06
C ASN A 120 10.90 -8.17 0.14
N GLY A 121 10.95 -9.49 0.30
CA GLY A 121 11.75 -10.36 -0.57
C GLY A 121 11.30 -10.30 -2.03
N TYR A 122 9.99 -10.30 -2.27
CA TYR A 122 9.42 -10.20 -3.61
C TYR A 122 9.73 -8.85 -4.28
N LEU A 123 9.63 -7.74 -3.52
CA LEU A 123 10.00 -6.42 -4.00
C LEU A 123 11.50 -6.35 -4.35
N ALA A 124 12.38 -6.84 -3.47
CA ALA A 124 13.82 -6.89 -3.73
C ALA A 124 14.15 -7.69 -5.00
N GLN A 125 13.51 -8.85 -5.16
CA GLN A 125 13.73 -9.74 -6.29
C GLN A 125 13.24 -9.13 -7.62
N THR A 126 12.12 -8.40 -7.58
CA THR A 126 11.43 -7.95 -8.79
C THR A 126 11.90 -6.57 -9.24
N CYS A 127 12.05 -5.62 -8.31
CA CYS A 127 12.38 -4.22 -8.60
C CYS A 127 13.83 -3.86 -8.28
N GLY A 128 14.51 -4.62 -7.42
CA GLY A 128 15.86 -4.30 -6.93
C GLY A 128 15.88 -3.97 -5.43
N LYS A 129 17.07 -4.05 -4.82
CA LYS A 129 17.27 -3.84 -3.37
C LYS A 129 17.09 -2.37 -2.97
N GLU A 130 17.33 -1.44 -3.89
CA GLU A 130 17.19 0.01 -3.74
C GLU A 130 15.75 0.46 -3.44
N TYR A 131 14.76 -0.37 -3.78
CA TYR A 131 13.35 -0.13 -3.45
C TYR A 131 12.96 -0.68 -2.07
N VAL A 132 13.82 -1.47 -1.43
CA VAL A 132 13.61 -1.99 -0.07
C VAL A 132 14.27 -1.05 0.94
N THR A 133 13.78 0.17 1.03
CA THR A 133 14.15 1.10 2.11
C THR A 133 13.45 0.66 3.40
N PRO A 134 14.06 0.79 4.60
CA PRO A 134 13.39 0.53 5.87
C PRO A 134 12.15 1.42 5.98
N VAL A 135 11.02 0.75 6.22
CA VAL A 135 9.72 1.37 6.28
C VAL A 135 9.58 2.11 7.60
N SER A 136 9.74 3.44 7.59
CA SER A 136 9.28 4.27 8.69
C SER A 136 7.75 4.19 8.77
N PRO A 137 7.15 4.08 9.97
CA PRO A 137 5.69 4.03 10.09
C PRO A 137 5.07 5.29 9.47
N PRO A 138 3.91 5.16 8.78
CA PRO A 138 3.26 6.31 8.16
C PRO A 138 2.85 7.28 9.28
N SER A 139 3.53 8.43 9.32
CA SER A 139 3.07 9.61 10.03
C SER A 139 1.74 9.99 9.41
N LEU A 140 0.62 9.66 10.06
CA LEU A 140 -0.66 10.25 9.70
C LEU A 140 -0.47 11.77 9.78
N ILE A 141 -0.59 12.45 8.64
CA ILE A 141 -0.50 13.90 8.54
C ILE A 141 -1.58 14.48 9.46
N THR A 142 -1.21 14.81 10.69
CA THR A 142 -1.99 15.70 11.53
C THR A 142 -1.78 17.08 10.93
N SER A 143 -2.74 17.55 10.13
CA SER A 143 -2.84 18.95 9.76
C SER A 143 -3.06 19.76 11.04
N ARG A 144 -1.98 20.13 11.73
CA ARG A 144 -2.01 21.08 12.83
C ARG A 144 -1.98 22.46 12.19
N ASN A 145 -3.16 23.02 11.99
CA ASN A 145 -3.37 24.39 11.52
C ASN A 145 -2.62 25.35 12.48
N SER A 146 -1.47 25.86 12.05
CA SER A 146 -0.75 26.94 12.72
C SER A 146 -1.28 28.27 12.19
N SER A 147 -2.31 28.82 12.81
CA SER A 147 -2.65 30.24 12.65
C SER A 147 -1.87 31.05 13.68
N SER A 148 -0.73 31.58 13.25
CA SER A 148 -0.01 32.67 13.91
C SER A 148 -0.55 34.02 13.41
N THR A 149 -1.06 34.86 14.31
CA THR A 149 -1.19 36.31 14.08
C THR A 149 -1.09 37.00 15.45
N SER A 150 0.12 37.39 15.83
CA SER A 150 0.63 38.78 15.82
C SER A 150 0.36 39.53 17.13
N SER A 151 1.40 39.59 17.94
CA SER A 151 1.61 40.51 19.06
C SER A 151 1.69 41.96 18.57
N SER A 152 0.96 42.87 19.24
CA SER A 152 1.22 44.31 19.23
C SER A 152 1.51 44.77 20.67
N PRO A 153 2.64 45.46 20.95
CA PRO A 153 2.90 46.04 22.26
C PRO A 153 2.24 47.42 22.40
N LEU A 154 1.54 47.61 23.52
CA LEU A 154 0.94 48.87 23.94
C LEU A 154 2.01 49.69 24.68
N THR A 155 2.41 50.83 24.10
CA THR A 155 3.24 51.84 24.76
C THR A 155 2.33 52.75 25.59
N THR A 156 2.52 52.81 26.90
CA THR A 156 1.89 53.82 27.77
C THR A 156 2.97 54.78 28.26
N ALA A 157 2.78 56.06 27.93
CA ALA A 157 3.40 57.20 28.58
C ALA A 157 2.32 57.89 29.41
#